data_AF-A0A7K3WH80-F1
#
_entry.id   AF-A0A7K3WH80-F1
#
_cell.length_a   1.000
_cell.length_b   1.000
_cell.length_c   1.000
_cell.angle_alpha   90.00
_cell.angle_beta   90.00
_cell.angle_gamma   90.00
#
_symmetry.space_group_name_H-M   'P 1'
#
loop_
_entity.id
_entity.type
_entity.pdbx_description
1 polymer ?
#
loop_
_entity_poly.entity_id
_entity_poly.type
_entity_poly.pdbx_seq_one_letter_code
_entity_poly.pdbx_strand_id
1 'polypeptide(L)'
;MRRVARGTACHDGGVSEQSNRGARGARGTRVIGNEQSRDEVAIVRPGSEPVTHERPEEWGWHGETGRKGRIGGWIMVSVILSYFVGNHEGRVEDLWLGGIALVLVVILVWDIVRRRNAWRG
;
A
#
# COMPACT_ATOMS: atom_id res chain seq x y z
N MET A 1 -85.32 -26.36 -6.34
CA MET A 1 -84.01 -25.82 -6.74
C MET A 1 -83.25 -25.34 -5.51
N ARG A 2 -81.95 -25.67 -5.41
CA ARG A 2 -80.90 -25.24 -4.45
C ARG A 2 -80.86 -25.82 -3.01
N ARG A 3 -79.88 -26.71 -2.78
CA ARG A 3 -78.88 -26.75 -1.67
C ARG A 3 -77.80 -27.81 -2.02
N VAL A 4 -76.52 -27.44 -2.18
CA VAL A 4 -75.36 -27.50 -1.24
C VAL A 4 -74.91 -28.92 -0.85
N ALA A 5 -73.68 -29.33 -1.21
CA ALA A 5 -72.58 -29.77 -0.31
C ALA A 5 -71.39 -30.39 -1.08
N ARG A 6 -70.22 -30.44 -0.41
CA ARG A 6 -68.83 -30.65 -0.88
C ARG A 6 -68.36 -32.12 -0.95
N GLY A 7 -67.23 -32.31 -1.66
CA GLY A 7 -66.21 -33.37 -1.47
C GLY A 7 -66.29 -34.49 -2.51
N THR A 8 -65.23 -35.07 -3.09
CA THR A 8 -63.81 -35.16 -2.70
C THR A 8 -62.97 -35.60 -3.93
N ALA A 9 -61.65 -35.45 -3.82
CA ALA A 9 -60.55 -35.73 -4.73
C ALA A 9 -60.58 -37.03 -5.58
N CYS A 10 -59.92 -36.95 -6.75
CA CYS A 10 -58.86 -37.89 -7.16
C CYS A 10 -57.71 -37.09 -7.78
N HIS A 11 -56.50 -37.45 -7.39
CA HIS A 11 -55.24 -36.72 -7.55
C HIS A 11 -54.28 -37.69 -8.23
N ASP A 12 -54.08 -37.57 -9.55
CA ASP A 12 -53.28 -38.51 -10.33
C ASP A 12 -52.06 -37.83 -10.97
N GLY A 13 -50.91 -38.17 -10.38
CA GLY A 13 -49.54 -38.23 -10.92
C GLY A 13 -49.14 -37.35 -12.10
N GLY A 14 -48.55 -36.19 -11.79
CA GLY A 14 -47.62 -35.48 -12.68
C GLY A 14 -46.35 -35.10 -11.91
N VAL A 15 -45.32 -35.94 -12.05
CA VAL A 15 -43.89 -35.75 -11.75
C VAL A 15 -43.51 -34.75 -10.65
N SER A 16 -43.08 -35.33 -9.53
CA SER A 16 -42.21 -34.76 -8.51
C SER A 16 -40.88 -34.26 -9.09
N GLU A 17 -40.52 -33.01 -8.81
CA GLU A 17 -39.16 -32.66 -8.33
C GLU A 17 -39.15 -31.24 -7.71
N GLN A 18 -39.83 -31.08 -6.57
CA GLN A 18 -39.55 -29.96 -5.67
C GLN A 18 -38.78 -30.52 -4.47
N SER A 19 -37.49 -30.77 -4.68
CA SER A 19 -36.54 -30.99 -3.59
C SER A 19 -35.21 -30.31 -3.90
N ASN A 20 -35.18 -29.00 -3.71
CA ASN A 20 -33.96 -28.32 -3.29
C ASN A 20 -34.24 -27.57 -1.97
N ARG A 21 -34.77 -28.31 -0.99
CA ARG A 21 -34.61 -27.98 0.43
C ARG A 21 -33.39 -28.74 0.92
N GLY A 22 -32.21 -28.16 0.72
CA GLY A 22 -30.98 -28.84 1.10
C GLY A 22 -29.70 -28.03 0.98
N ALA A 23 -29.68 -26.74 1.34
CA ALA A 23 -28.43 -26.07 1.74
C ALA A 23 -28.68 -24.72 2.46
N ARG A 24 -29.45 -24.73 3.56
CA ARG A 24 -29.26 -23.70 4.61
C ARG A 24 -27.95 -24.05 5.33
N GLY A 25 -26.81 -23.62 4.79
CA GLY A 25 -25.52 -23.89 5.44
C GLY A 25 -24.30 -23.93 4.54
N ALA A 26 -24.08 -22.91 3.71
CA ALA A 26 -22.74 -22.61 3.19
C ALA A 26 -22.70 -21.12 2.86
N ARG A 27 -22.16 -20.31 3.78
CA ARG A 27 -21.85 -18.90 3.50
C ARG A 27 -20.83 -18.90 2.37
N GLY A 28 -21.27 -18.46 1.20
CA GLY A 28 -20.52 -18.56 -0.04
C GLY A 28 -19.15 -17.90 0.07
N THR A 29 -18.11 -18.71 -0.07
CA THR A 29 -16.84 -18.29 -0.63
C THR A 29 -17.10 -17.89 -2.09
N ARG A 30 -17.34 -16.60 -2.32
CA ARG A 30 -17.41 -16.07 -3.68
C ARG A 30 -15.97 -15.95 -4.19
N VAL A 31 -15.55 -16.86 -5.05
CA VAL A 31 -14.29 -16.76 -5.78
C VAL A 31 -14.48 -15.69 -6.87
N ILE A 32 -13.92 -14.50 -6.67
CA ILE A 32 -13.82 -13.47 -7.72
C ILE A 32 -12.38 -13.51 -8.23
N GLY A 33 -12.16 -14.16 -9.38
CA GLY A 33 -10.89 -14.10 -10.07
C GLY A 33 -10.84 -12.85 -10.96
N ASN A 34 -9.83 -12.00 -10.79
CA ASN A 34 -9.42 -11.08 -11.84
C ASN A 34 -8.29 -11.74 -12.65
N GLU A 35 -8.18 -11.41 -13.94
CA GLU A 35 -7.20 -12.01 -14.86
C GLU A 35 -5.73 -11.82 -14.45
N GLN A 36 -5.46 -10.94 -13.49
CA GLN A 36 -4.10 -10.60 -13.03
C GLN A 36 -3.55 -11.57 -11.98
N SER A 37 -4.41 -12.41 -11.39
CA SER A 37 -4.05 -13.37 -10.34
C SER A 37 -4.28 -14.79 -10.87
N ARG A 38 -3.29 -15.34 -11.59
CA ARG A 38 -3.33 -16.76 -12.00
C ARG A 38 -2.61 -17.67 -11.00
N ASP A 39 -2.07 -17.09 -9.92
CA ASP A 39 -1.12 -17.75 -9.03
C ASP A 39 -1.45 -17.65 -7.52
N GLU A 40 -2.52 -16.95 -7.10
CA GLU A 40 -2.86 -16.85 -5.67
C GLU A 40 -4.36 -16.83 -5.38
N VAL A 41 -4.95 -18.04 -5.29
CA VAL A 41 -6.29 -18.23 -4.72
C VAL A 41 -6.21 -18.11 -3.20
N ALA A 42 -6.27 -16.89 -2.68
CA ALA A 42 -6.33 -16.64 -1.24
C ALA A 42 -7.75 -16.94 -0.70
N ILE A 43 -7.84 -17.74 0.37
CA ILE A 43 -9.09 -17.92 1.12
C ILE A 43 -9.29 -16.66 1.98
N VAL A 44 -9.99 -15.67 1.42
CA VAL A 44 -10.26 -14.38 2.07
C VAL A 44 -11.36 -14.54 3.12
N ARG A 45 -11.16 -14.01 4.33
CA ARG A 45 -12.23 -13.94 5.35
C ARG A 45 -13.36 -13.03 4.83
N PRO A 46 -14.64 -13.38 5.05
CA PRO A 46 -15.73 -12.51 4.65
C PRO A 46 -15.59 -11.14 5.34
N GLY A 47 -15.36 -10.09 4.55
CA GLY A 47 -15.20 -8.70 5.02
C GLY A 47 -13.78 -8.13 4.94
N SER A 48 -12.76 -8.90 4.54
CA SER A 48 -11.41 -8.38 4.24
C SER A 48 -11.22 -8.19 2.74
N GLU A 49 -10.57 -7.10 2.33
CA GLU A 49 -10.19 -6.87 0.93
C GLU A 49 -9.01 -7.78 0.56
N PRO A 50 -8.99 -8.43 -0.62
CA PRO A 50 -7.84 -9.20 -1.07
C PRO A 50 -6.64 -8.26 -1.25
N VAL A 51 -5.50 -8.59 -0.62
CA VAL A 51 -4.24 -7.86 -0.84
C VAL A 51 -3.81 -8.13 -2.28
N THR A 52 -4.01 -7.16 -3.16
CA THR A 52 -3.70 -7.33 -4.59
C THR A 52 -2.21 -7.10 -4.87
N HIS A 53 -1.54 -6.25 -4.07
CA HIS A 53 -0.12 -5.88 -4.22
C HIS A 53 0.46 -5.51 -2.85
N GLU A 54 1.69 -5.94 -2.52
CA GLU A 54 2.41 -5.41 -1.35
C GLU A 54 2.62 -3.91 -1.52
N ARG A 55 2.19 -3.11 -0.54
CA ARG A 55 2.41 -1.66 -0.59
C ARG A 55 3.76 -1.37 0.06
N PRO A 56 4.63 -0.56 -0.59
CA PRO A 56 5.87 -0.08 -0.01
C PRO A 56 5.68 0.85 1.19
N GLU A 57 4.57 0.82 1.90
CA GLU A 57 4.33 1.58 3.12
C GLU A 57 4.36 0.62 4.32
N GLU A 58 4.12 -0.68 4.06
CA GLU A 58 3.77 -1.71 5.04
C GLU A 58 5.00 -2.33 5.73
N TRP A 59 6.15 -2.41 5.06
CA TRP A 59 7.47 -2.85 5.55
C TRP A 59 8.15 -1.96 6.61
N GLY A 60 7.50 -0.88 7.04
CA GLY A 60 7.81 -0.24 8.34
C GLY A 60 8.94 0.80 8.38
N TRP A 61 9.71 1.01 7.31
CA TRP A 61 10.80 2.02 7.28
C TRP A 61 10.52 3.31 6.49
N HIS A 62 9.24 3.64 6.25
CA HIS A 62 8.79 4.80 5.44
C HIS A 62 8.83 6.14 6.18
N GLY A 63 9.70 6.25 7.19
CA GLY A 63 9.77 7.44 8.02
C GLY A 63 10.34 8.63 7.26
N GLU A 64 9.53 9.64 6.99
CA GLU A 64 10.04 10.95 6.58
C GLU A 64 10.83 11.54 7.76
N THR A 65 12.15 11.65 7.61
CA THR A 65 13.04 12.06 8.72
C THR A 65 12.88 13.54 9.10
N GLY A 66 12.04 14.31 8.39
CA GLY A 66 11.64 15.67 8.72
C GLY A 66 12.82 16.58 9.08
N ARG A 67 12.76 17.20 10.27
CA ARG A 67 13.84 18.06 10.79
C ARG A 67 15.11 17.28 11.16
N LYS A 68 14.99 16.03 11.62
CA LYS A 68 16.14 15.21 12.03
C LYS A 68 17.02 14.85 10.83
N GLY A 69 16.42 14.57 9.67
CA GLY A 69 17.16 14.31 8.44
C GLY A 69 18.00 15.52 8.02
N ARG A 70 17.48 16.74 8.22
CA ARG A 70 18.20 17.97 7.90
C ARG A 70 19.40 18.21 8.83
N ILE A 71 19.24 17.89 10.13
CA ILE A 71 20.35 17.94 11.10
C ILE A 71 21.42 16.93 10.69
N GLY A 72 21.03 15.71 10.30
CA GLY A 72 21.95 14.70 9.76
C GLY A 72 22.72 15.19 8.52
N GLY A 73 22.03 15.87 7.60
CA GLY A 73 22.66 16.49 6.43
C GLY A 73 23.73 17.53 6.80
N TRP A 74 23.43 18.42 7.76
CA TRP A 74 24.41 19.40 8.25
C TRP A 74 25.59 18.75 8.98
N ILE A 75 25.35 17.69 9.76
CA ILE A 75 26.42 16.91 10.41
C ILE A 75 27.34 16.31 9.35
N MET A 76 26.80 15.72 8.28
CA MET A 76 27.59 15.15 7.19
C MET A 76 28.48 16.20 6.51
N VAL A 77 27.93 17.39 6.22
CA VAL A 77 28.71 18.52 5.68
C VAL A 77 29.85 18.88 6.63
N SER A 78 29.58 19.01 7.92
CA SER A 78 30.62 19.35 8.92
C SER A 78 31.73 18.30 8.98
N VAL A 79 31.38 17.01 8.88
CA VAL A 79 32.35 15.92 8.85
C VAL A 79 33.25 16.04 7.61
N ILE A 80 32.68 16.25 6.42
CA ILE A 80 33.47 16.43 5.19
C ILE A 80 34.38 17.65 5.30
N LEU A 81 33.88 18.76 5.85
CA LEU A 81 34.69 19.97 6.05
C LEU A 81 35.82 19.76 7.07
N SER A 82 35.66 18.85 8.03
CA SER A 82 36.74 18.54 8.99
C SER A 82 37.95 17.86 8.32
N TYR A 83 37.75 17.18 7.19
CA TYR A 83 38.86 16.55 6.44
C TYR A 83 39.84 17.57 5.85
N PHE A 84 39.48 18.85 5.76
CA PHE A 84 40.42 19.91 5.35
C PHE A 84 41.49 20.22 6.42
N VAL A 85 41.32 19.73 7.65
CA VAL A 85 42.28 19.96 8.74
C VAL A 85 43.34 18.86 8.71
N GLY A 86 44.43 19.08 7.97
CA GLY A 86 45.54 18.14 7.82
C GLY A 86 46.67 18.67 6.93
N ASN A 87 47.80 17.95 6.85
CA ASN A 87 48.95 18.28 5.98
C ASN A 87 48.60 18.03 4.51
N HIS A 88 47.73 18.86 3.95
CA HIS A 88 47.30 18.79 2.55
C HIS A 88 48.37 19.39 1.63
N GLU A 89 49.24 18.54 1.11
CA GLU A 89 50.19 18.93 0.04
C GLU A 89 49.54 18.80 -1.35
N GLY A 90 48.53 17.94 -1.49
CA GLY A 90 47.80 17.70 -2.72
C GLY A 90 46.52 18.53 -2.83
N ARG A 91 46.56 19.67 -3.54
CA ARG A 91 45.40 20.55 -3.80
C ARG A 91 44.21 19.87 -4.49
N VAL A 92 44.38 18.67 -5.03
CA VAL A 92 43.34 17.91 -5.73
C VAL A 92 42.32 17.33 -4.75
N GLU A 93 42.76 16.89 -3.58
CA GLU A 93 41.86 16.35 -2.55
C GLU A 93 40.89 17.43 -2.05
N ASP A 94 41.42 18.62 -1.78
CA ASP A 94 40.63 19.80 -1.38
C ASP A 94 39.56 20.17 -2.42
N LEU A 95 39.87 20.04 -3.72
CA LEU A 95 38.93 20.34 -4.79
C LEU A 95 37.75 19.35 -4.80
N TRP A 96 38.01 18.05 -4.61
CA TRP A 96 36.96 17.05 -4.58
C TRP A 96 36.14 17.12 -3.29
N LEU A 97 36.80 17.24 -2.13
CA LEU A 97 36.12 17.42 -0.84
C LEU A 97 35.29 18.70 -0.83
N GLY A 98 35.83 19.79 -1.37
CA GLY A 98 35.16 21.08 -1.47
C GLY A 98 33.98 21.04 -2.43
N GLY A 99 34.15 20.40 -3.58
CA GLY A 99 33.07 20.19 -4.54
C GLY A 99 31.90 19.38 -3.96
N ILE A 100 32.20 18.27 -3.28
CA ILE A 100 31.17 17.43 -2.64
C ILE A 100 30.47 18.21 -1.51
N ALA A 101 31.23 18.89 -0.65
CA ALA A 101 30.67 19.70 0.42
C ALA A 101 29.76 20.81 -0.13
N LEU A 102 30.19 21.50 -1.18
CA LEU A 102 29.42 22.56 -1.83
C LEU A 102 28.09 22.03 -2.38
N VAL A 103 28.11 20.90 -3.09
CA VAL A 103 26.90 20.27 -3.63
C VAL A 103 25.91 19.92 -2.51
N LEU A 104 26.38 19.32 -1.41
CA LEU A 104 25.53 18.99 -0.26
C LEU A 104 24.90 20.23 0.37
N VAL A 105 25.67 21.30 0.55
CA VAL A 105 25.15 22.58 1.08
C VAL A 105 24.08 23.16 0.15
N VAL A 106 24.32 23.17 -1.17
CA VAL A 106 23.35 23.67 -2.16
C VAL A 106 22.04 22.90 -2.09
N ILE A 107 22.09 21.56 -2.04
CA ILE A 107 20.89 20.71 -1.93
C ILE A 107 20.13 21.04 -0.65
N LEU A 108 20.83 21.19 0.48
CA LEU A 108 20.22 21.42 1.78
C LEU A 108 19.58 22.81 1.88
N VAL A 109 20.23 23.83 1.32
CA VAL A 109 19.68 25.19 1.21
C VAL A 109 18.48 25.21 0.27
N TRP A 110 18.57 24.54 -0.89
CA TRP A 110 17.46 24.44 -1.83
C TRP A 110 16.24 23.77 -1.22
N ASP A 111 16.44 22.68 -0.47
CA ASP A 111 15.38 22.02 0.29
C ASP A 111 14.70 22.97 1.29
N ILE A 112 15.47 23.78 2.01
CA ILE A 112 14.92 24.79 2.94
C ILE A 112 14.10 25.82 2.17
N VAL A 113 14.63 26.37 1.08
CA VAL A 113 13.97 27.39 0.27
C VAL A 113 12.68 26.85 -0.36
N ARG A 114 12.73 25.66 -0.95
CA ARG A 114 11.57 24.99 -1.56
C ARG A 114 10.44 24.81 -0.56
N ARG A 115 10.75 24.37 0.66
CA ARG A 115 9.74 24.18 1.72
C ARG A 115 9.15 25.49 2.24
N ARG A 116 9.94 26.56 2.28
CA ARG A 116 9.45 27.89 2.65
C ARG A 116 8.52 28.48 1.59
N ASN A 117 8.70 28.12 0.32
CA ASN A 117 7.93 28.64 -0.79
C ASN A 117 6.77 27.72 -1.24
N ALA A 118 6.56 26.58 -0.56
CA ALA A 118 5.52 25.60 -0.89
C ALA A 118 4.08 26.11 -0.70
N TRP A 119 3.89 27.24 -0.03
CA TRP A 119 2.58 27.85 0.23
C TRP A 119 2.21 28.96 -0.78
N ARG A 120 3.08 29.23 -1.76
CA ARG A 120 2.93 30.30 -2.75
C ARG A 120 2.72 29.79 -4.18
N GLY A 121 2.43 28.50 -4.34
CA GLY A 121 2.20 27.83 -5.63
C GLY A 121 1.03 26.86 -5.54
#